data_AF-A0AAE0LHR1-F1
#
_entry.id   AF-A0AAE0LHR1-F1
#
_cell.length_a   1.000
_cell.length_b   1.000
_cell.length_c   1.000
_cell.angle_alpha   90.00
_cell.angle_beta   90.00
_cell.angle_gamma   90.00
#
_symmetry.space_group_name_H-M   'P 1'
#
loop_
_entity.id
_entity.type
_entity.pdbx_description
1 polymer ?
#
loop_
_entity_poly.entity_id
_entity_poly.type
_entity_poly.pdbx_seq_one_letter_code
_entity_poly.pdbx_strand_id
1 'polypeptide(L)'
;MSSDPRFEVNEDGTAKDPVAFRAALREDAQKVKIIEEDPQLAAALLGDDTSAMNEVLKSIFEMQKKKAEQDQKDSQNMTSIDKMRASATVPRDPVVLYQGMLESGLQYGPAFRLLTDVWVPEEVNKAQMGSS
;
A
#
# COMPACT_ATOMS: atom_id res chain seq x y z
N MET A 1 8.18 14.45 11.42
CA MET A 1 7.00 14.07 12.22
C MET A 1 7.46 13.98 13.65
N SER A 2 7.09 14.93 14.51
CA SER A 2 7.45 14.87 15.92
C SER A 2 6.59 13.77 16.55
N SER A 3 7.15 12.57 16.67
CA SER A 3 6.53 11.52 17.49
C SER A 3 6.49 12.04 18.92
N ASP A 4 5.29 12.33 19.39
CA ASP A 4 5.09 12.71 20.79
C ASP A 4 5.46 11.49 21.65
N PRO A 5 6.42 11.62 22.58
CA PRO A 5 6.89 10.51 23.40
C PRO A 5 5.77 9.87 24.23
N ARG A 6 4.65 10.59 24.45
CA ARG A 6 3.48 10.09 25.17
C ARG A 6 2.70 9.02 24.40
N PHE A 7 2.88 8.92 23.08
CA PHE A 7 2.27 7.87 22.25
C PHE A 7 3.24 6.73 21.91
N GLU A 8 4.41 6.66 22.55
CA GLU A 8 5.34 5.57 22.33
C GLU A 8 4.83 4.25 22.90
N VAL A 9 5.00 3.19 22.11
CA VAL A 9 4.73 1.81 22.49
C VAL A 9 6.03 1.00 22.61
N ASN A 10 6.00 -0.02 23.44
CA ASN A 10 7.04 -1.03 23.58
C ASN A 10 7.02 -2.00 22.38
N GLU A 11 8.04 -2.85 22.28
CA GLU A 11 8.12 -3.88 21.23
C GLU A 11 7.00 -4.93 21.32
N ASP A 12 6.39 -5.09 22.50
CA ASP A 12 5.26 -5.97 22.74
C ASP A 12 3.91 -5.33 22.39
N GLY A 13 3.88 -4.05 21.97
CA GLY A 13 2.67 -3.32 21.61
C GLY A 13 1.96 -2.61 22.77
N THR A 14 2.50 -2.65 23.99
CA THR A 14 1.97 -1.88 25.13
C THR A 14 2.43 -0.42 25.12
N ALA A 15 1.71 0.50 25.74
CA ALA A 15 2.19 1.87 25.91
C ALA A 15 3.40 1.91 26.84
N LYS A 16 4.45 2.68 26.49
CA LYS A 16 5.62 2.89 27.38
C LYS A 16 5.23 3.55 28.70
N ASP A 17 4.31 4.51 28.62
CA ASP A 17 3.66 5.13 29.78
C ASP A 17 2.14 5.12 29.57
N PRO A 18 1.43 4.11 30.12
CA PRO A 18 -0.01 3.99 30.01
C PRO A 18 -0.77 5.22 30.51
N VAL A 19 -0.25 5.89 31.55
CA VAL A 19 -0.94 7.03 32.16
C VAL A 19 -0.77 8.27 31.28
N ALA A 20 0.44 8.52 30.78
CA ALA A 20 0.70 9.61 29.86
C ALA A 20 -0.02 9.41 28.51
N PHE A 21 -0.10 8.17 28.01
CA PHE A 21 -0.83 7.82 26.79
C PHE A 21 -2.31 8.15 26.92
N ARG A 22 -2.95 7.73 28.03
CA ARG A 22 -4.35 8.04 28.33
C ARG A 22 -4.58 9.54 28.48
N ALA A 23 -3.68 10.25 29.18
CA ALA A 23 -3.78 11.70 29.33
C ALA A 23 -3.70 12.40 27.97
N ALA A 24 -2.75 12.01 27.12
CA ALA A 24 -2.59 12.55 25.78
C ALA A 24 -3.79 12.23 24.86
N LEU A 25 -4.41 11.05 25.01
CA LEU A 25 -5.67 10.74 24.32
C LEU A 25 -6.81 11.66 24.77
N ARG A 26 -6.95 11.91 26.08
CA ARG A 26 -7.99 12.80 26.63
C ARG A 26 -7.80 14.27 26.26
N GLU A 27 -6.56 14.71 26.05
CA GLU A 27 -6.24 16.06 25.58
C GLU A 27 -6.67 16.29 24.11
N ASP A 28 -6.72 15.22 23.31
CA ASP A 28 -7.08 15.29 21.90
C ASP A 28 -8.59 15.06 21.70
N ALA A 29 -9.33 16.17 21.66
CA ALA A 29 -10.79 16.15 21.49
C ALA A 29 -11.26 15.46 20.20
N GLN A 30 -10.44 15.35 19.16
CA GLN A 30 -10.80 14.60 17.96
C GLN A 30 -10.67 13.10 18.20
N LYS A 31 -9.58 12.66 18.84
CA LYS A 31 -9.38 11.25 19.19
C LYS A 31 -10.42 10.75 20.19
N VAL A 32 -10.75 11.56 21.20
CA VAL A 32 -11.80 11.21 22.17
C VAL A 32 -13.14 10.97 21.45
N LYS A 33 -13.56 11.88 20.57
CA LYS A 33 -14.82 11.71 19.82
C LYS A 33 -14.87 10.41 19.02
N ILE A 34 -13.78 10.06 18.33
CA ILE A 34 -13.70 8.82 17.55
C ILE A 34 -13.75 7.59 18.47
N ILE A 35 -13.07 7.65 19.62
CA ILE A 35 -13.07 6.56 20.60
C ILE A 35 -14.45 6.39 21.23
N GLU A 36 -15.17 7.48 21.51
CA GLU A 36 -16.52 7.47 22.06
C GLU A 36 -17.59 6.91 21.12
N GLU A 37 -17.33 6.82 19.80
CA GLU A 37 -18.21 6.13 18.85
C GLU A 37 -18.30 4.62 19.14
N ASP A 38 -17.28 4.04 19.78
CA ASP A 38 -17.27 2.66 20.23
C ASP A 38 -17.21 2.59 21.77
N PRO A 39 -18.34 2.29 22.44
CA PRO A 39 -18.39 2.21 23.91
C PRO A 39 -17.42 1.21 24.53
N GLN A 40 -17.09 0.12 23.83
CA GLN A 40 -16.13 -0.87 24.32
C GLN A 40 -14.70 -0.32 24.23
N LEU A 41 -14.38 0.35 23.13
CA LEU A 41 -13.09 1.00 22.93
C LEU A 41 -12.89 2.16 23.92
N ALA A 42 -13.93 2.98 24.16
CA ALA A 42 -13.90 4.05 25.15
C ALA A 42 -13.68 3.52 26.58
N ALA A 43 -14.39 2.45 26.95
CA ALA A 43 -14.18 1.83 28.26
C ALA A 43 -12.76 1.28 28.44
N ALA A 44 -12.17 0.71 27.38
CA ALA A 44 -10.82 0.14 27.45
C ALA A 44 -9.70 1.21 27.38
N LEU A 45 -9.83 2.25 26.55
CA LEU A 45 -8.78 3.26 26.36
C LEU A 45 -8.90 4.47 27.29
N LEU A 46 -10.12 4.88 27.64
CA LEU A 46 -10.40 6.03 28.50
C LEU A 46 -10.81 5.63 29.92
N GLY A 47 -11.04 4.35 30.20
CA GLY A 47 -11.33 3.84 31.54
C GLY A 47 -10.14 3.94 32.49
N ASP A 48 -10.36 3.53 33.75
CA ASP A 48 -9.33 3.49 34.79
C ASP A 48 -8.48 2.22 34.79
N ASP A 49 -8.83 1.24 33.95
CA ASP A 49 -8.10 -0.02 33.84
C ASP A 49 -6.99 0.06 32.79
N THR A 50 -5.76 0.26 33.25
CA THR A 50 -4.55 0.26 32.40
C THR A 50 -4.25 -1.11 31.79
N SER A 51 -4.73 -2.21 32.38
CA SER A 51 -4.54 -3.56 31.85
C SER A 51 -5.41 -3.77 30.62
N ALA A 52 -6.68 -3.35 30.69
CA ALA A 52 -7.60 -3.38 29.56
C ALA A 52 -7.07 -2.54 28.37
N MET A 53 -6.52 -1.35 28.65
CA MET A 53 -5.91 -0.51 27.63
C MET A 53 -4.73 -1.20 26.93
N ASN A 54 -3.84 -1.80 27.72
CA ASN A 54 -2.66 -2.48 27.18
C ASN A 54 -3.03 -3.71 26.33
N GLU A 55 -4.05 -4.48 26.72
CA GLU A 55 -4.53 -5.62 25.92
C GLU A 55 -5.11 -5.16 24.56
N VAL A 56 -5.86 -4.06 24.54
CA VAL A 56 -6.37 -3.49 23.29
C VAL A 56 -5.23 -2.97 22.41
N LEU A 57 -4.25 -2.26 23.00
CA LEU A 57 -3.09 -1.78 22.26
C LEU A 57 -2.26 -2.93 21.68
N LYS A 58 -2.03 -4.00 22.44
CA LYS A 58 -1.37 -5.23 21.95
C LYS A 58 -2.11 -5.84 20.77
N SER A 59 -3.43 -6.02 20.88
CA SER A 59 -4.26 -6.57 19.80
C SER A 59 -4.18 -5.73 18.52
N ILE A 60 -4.27 -4.39 18.66
CA ILE A 60 -4.14 -3.47 17.53
C ILE A 60 -2.73 -3.56 16.92
N PHE A 61 -1.69 -3.61 17.75
CA PHE A 61 -0.30 -3.69 17.29
C PHE A 61 -0.03 -5.00 16.53
N GLU A 62 -0.48 -6.14 17.06
CA GLU A 62 -0.39 -7.44 16.39
C GLU A 62 -1.15 -7.45 15.06
N MET A 63 -2.35 -6.86 15.03
CA MET A 63 -3.15 -6.75 13.80
C MET A 63 -2.43 -5.89 12.75
N GLN A 64 -1.86 -4.75 13.14
CA GLN A 64 -1.10 -3.89 12.25
C GLN A 64 0.16 -4.59 11.73
N LYS A 65 0.91 -5.27 12.60
CA LYS A 65 2.10 -6.03 12.22
C LYS A 65 1.75 -7.14 11.23
N LYS A 66 0.69 -7.92 11.51
CA LYS A 66 0.23 -8.97 10.61
C LYS A 66 -0.22 -8.42 9.26
N LYS A 67 -0.91 -7.27 9.24
CA LYS A 67 -1.30 -6.59 8.00
C LYS A 67 -0.09 -6.11 7.22
N ALA A 68 0.89 -5.47 7.86
CA ALA A 68 2.12 -5.04 7.22
C ALA A 68 2.92 -6.22 6.64
N GLU A 69 3.01 -7.32 7.39
CA GLU A 69 3.63 -8.57 6.91
C GLU A 69 2.85 -9.17 5.73
N GLN A 70 1.52 -9.08 5.73
CA GLN A 70 0.68 -9.58 4.64
C GLN A 70 0.82 -8.70 3.39
N ASP A 71 0.77 -7.37 3.51
CA ASP A 71 1.00 -6.43 2.41
C ASP A 71 2.43 -6.59 1.85
N GLN A 72 3.41 -6.86 2.71
CA GLN A 72 4.78 -7.15 2.30
C GLN A 72 4.88 -8.49 1.57
N LYS A 73 4.20 -9.53 2.04
CA LYS A 73 4.10 -10.82 1.32
C LYS A 73 3.40 -10.67 -0.01
N ASP A 74 2.30 -9.92 -0.09
CA ASP A 74 1.54 -9.73 -1.32
C ASP A 74 2.34 -8.93 -2.36
N SER A 75 3.06 -7.89 -1.92
CA SER A 75 3.97 -7.12 -2.79
C SER A 75 5.23 -7.92 -3.23
N GLN A 76 5.69 -8.87 -2.41
CA GLN A 76 6.74 -9.83 -2.76
C GLN A 76 6.22 -10.95 -3.68
N ASN A 77 4.96 -11.36 -3.51
CA ASN A 77 4.31 -12.38 -4.33
C ASN A 77 3.92 -11.86 -5.71
N MET A 78 3.83 -10.54 -5.90
CA MET A 78 3.63 -9.95 -7.22
C MET A 78 4.89 -10.10 -8.06
N THR A 79 4.83 -11.00 -9.04
CA THR A 79 6.01 -11.36 -9.84
C THR A 79 6.47 -10.17 -10.69
N SER A 80 7.72 -10.20 -11.16
CA SER A 80 8.21 -9.18 -12.10
C SER A 80 7.35 -9.09 -13.37
N ILE A 81 6.68 -10.19 -13.77
CA ILE A 81 5.80 -10.25 -14.94
C ILE A 81 4.48 -9.52 -14.65
N ASP A 82 3.90 -9.72 -13.46
CA ASP A 82 2.65 -9.05 -13.07
C ASP A 82 2.83 -7.53 -12.97
N LYS A 83 3.99 -7.09 -12.47
CA LYS A 83 4.34 -5.65 -12.44
C LYS A 83 4.43 -5.05 -13.85
N MET A 84 5.05 -5.77 -14.79
CA MET A 84 5.13 -5.35 -16.20
C MET A 84 3.75 -5.33 -16.87
N ARG A 85 2.88 -6.29 -16.56
CA ARG A 85 1.51 -6.31 -17.09
C ARG A 85 0.69 -5.15 -16.51
N ALA A 86 0.81 -4.86 -15.22
CA ALA A 86 0.11 -3.77 -14.56
C ALA A 86 0.51 -2.38 -15.11
N SER A 87 1.77 -2.21 -15.55
CA SER A 87 2.23 -0.96 -16.16
C SER A 87 1.85 -0.81 -17.64
N ALA A 88 1.52 -1.90 -18.34
CA ALA A 88 1.10 -1.87 -19.75
C ALA A 88 -0.36 -1.42 -19.90
N THR A 89 -0.58 -0.10 -19.83
CA THR A 89 -1.93 0.50 -19.84
C THR A 89 -2.33 1.13 -21.16
N VAL A 90 -1.37 1.46 -22.04
CA VAL A 90 -1.63 2.19 -23.28
C VAL A 90 -1.86 1.22 -24.43
N PRO A 91 -3.04 1.21 -25.07
CA PRO A 91 -3.29 0.35 -26.23
C PRO A 91 -2.45 0.81 -27.42
N ARG A 92 -1.92 -0.14 -28.18
CA ARG A 92 -1.10 0.11 -29.37
C ARG A 92 -1.60 -0.72 -30.54
N ASP A 93 -1.61 -0.09 -31.71
CA ASP A 93 -1.93 -0.78 -32.97
C ASP A 93 -0.80 -1.78 -33.34
N PRO A 94 -1.11 -3.08 -33.49
CA PRO A 94 -0.14 -4.08 -33.91
C PRO A 94 0.49 -3.78 -35.28
N VAL A 95 -0.22 -3.12 -36.20
CA VAL A 95 0.31 -2.77 -37.52
C VAL A 95 1.48 -1.80 -37.39
N VAL A 96 1.33 -0.78 -36.54
CA VAL A 96 2.39 0.20 -36.23
C VAL A 96 3.57 -0.49 -35.54
N LEU A 97 3.30 -1.46 -34.66
CA LEU A 97 4.36 -2.24 -34.02
C LEU A 97 5.19 -3.02 -35.05
N TYR A 98 4.55 -3.75 -35.96
CA TYR A 98 5.26 -4.50 -36.99
C TYR A 98 6.00 -3.59 -37.98
N GLN A 99 5.48 -2.39 -38.24
CA GLN A 99 6.18 -1.40 -39.06
C GLN A 99 7.47 -0.92 -38.39
N GLY A 100 7.44 -0.61 -37.08
CA GLY A 100 8.65 -0.27 -36.33
C GLY A 100 9.65 -1.44 -36.26
N MET A 101 9.16 -2.68 -36.13
CA MET A 101 10.02 -3.87 -36.20
C MET A 101 10.66 -4.01 -37.58
N LEU A 102 9.92 -3.74 -38.65
CA LEU A 102 10.44 -3.76 -40.01
C LEU A 102 11.57 -2.74 -40.21
N GLU A 103 11.42 -1.53 -39.66
CA GLU A 103 12.47 -0.48 -39.68
C GLU A 103 13.75 -0.93 -38.95
N SER A 104 13.61 -1.75 -37.90
CA SER A 104 14.76 -2.37 -37.22
C SER A 104 15.33 -3.61 -37.92
N GLY A 105 14.79 -4.01 -39.08
CA GLY A 105 15.22 -5.18 -39.85
C GLY A 105 14.56 -6.50 -39.46
N LEU A 106 13.56 -6.47 -38.57
CA LEU A 106 12.77 -7.64 -38.17
C LEU A 106 11.52 -7.75 -39.03
N GLN A 107 11.64 -8.47 -40.16
CA GLN A 107 10.54 -8.70 -41.08
C GLN A 107 9.73 -9.95 -40.69
N TYR A 108 8.51 -9.74 -40.20
CA TYR A 108 7.55 -10.82 -39.94
C TYR A 108 6.63 -11.04 -41.15
N GLY A 109 6.51 -12.28 -41.62
CA GLY A 109 5.54 -12.67 -42.65
C GLY A 109 4.11 -12.79 -42.10
N PRO A 110 3.07 -12.86 -42.96
CA PRO A 110 1.67 -12.86 -42.53
C PRO A 110 1.31 -13.98 -41.53
N ALA A 111 1.90 -15.16 -41.68
CA ALA A 111 1.69 -16.29 -40.77
C ALA A 111 2.21 -16.04 -39.34
N PHE A 112 3.11 -15.08 -39.15
CA PHE A 112 3.72 -14.74 -37.87
C PHE A 112 3.19 -13.44 -37.26
N ARG A 113 2.31 -12.71 -37.98
CA ARG A 113 1.68 -11.47 -37.48
C ARG A 113 0.35 -11.76 -36.79
N LEU A 114 0.40 -12.52 -35.71
CA LEU A 114 -0.80 -13.03 -35.01
C LEU A 114 -1.23 -12.17 -33.81
N LEU A 115 -0.49 -11.11 -33.48
CA LEU A 115 -0.85 -10.18 -32.40
C LEU A 115 -2.11 -9.39 -32.79
N THR A 116 -3.17 -9.55 -31.99
CA THR A 116 -4.44 -8.82 -32.15
C THR A 116 -4.46 -7.55 -31.31
N ASP A 117 -3.96 -7.63 -30.08
CA ASP A 117 -4.01 -6.56 -29.12
C ASP A 117 -2.66 -6.43 -28.42
N VAL A 118 -2.19 -5.21 -28.32
CA VAL A 118 -0.90 -4.88 -27.71
C VAL A 118 -1.11 -3.73 -26.75
N TRP A 119 -0.55 -3.86 -25.55
CA TRP A 119 -0.46 -2.78 -24.59
C TRP A 119 1.00 -2.52 -24.26
N VAL A 120 1.33 -1.24 -24.13
CA VAL A 120 2.68 -0.78 -23.79
C VAL A 120 2.63 0.12 -22.56
N PRO A 121 3.71 0.17 -21.75
CA PRO A 121 3.82 1.15 -20.68
C PRO A 121 3.85 2.59 -21.19
N GLU A 122 3.36 3.52 -20.38
CA GLU A 122 3.32 4.95 -20.74
C GLU A 122 4.70 5.52 -21.06
N GLU A 123 5.74 5.04 -20.38
CA GLU A 123 7.12 5.49 -20.56
C GLU A 123 7.62 5.16 -21.98
N VAL A 124 7.30 3.96 -22.47
CA VAL A 124 7.64 3.52 -23.83
C VAL A 124 6.88 4.36 -24.86
N ASN A 125 5.58 4.61 -24.60
CA ASN A 125 4.78 5.46 -25.49
C ASN A 125 5.34 6.89 -25.56
N LYS A 126 5.74 7.49 -24.43
CA LYS A 126 6.37 8.82 -24.37
C LYS A 126 7.70 8.86 -25.13
N ALA A 127 8.56 7.85 -24.98
CA ALA A 127 9.83 7.77 -25.69
C ALA A 127 9.66 7.70 -27.22
N GLN A 128 8.65 6.96 -27.69
CA GLN A 128 8.33 6.85 -29.11
C GLN A 128 7.71 8.13 -29.69
N MET A 129 6.87 8.82 -28.92
CA MET A 129 6.22 10.09 -29.33
C MET A 129 7.17 11.30 -29.28
N GLY A 130 8.19 11.28 -28.41
CA GLY A 130 9.20 12.33 -28.30
C GLY A 130 10.35 12.23 -29.30
N SER A 131 10.35 11.20 -30.16
CA SER A 131 11.36 10.97 -31.20
C SER A 131 10.86 11.37 -32.61
N SER A 132 9.78 12.16 -32.69
CA SER A 132 9.21 12.70 -33.94
C SER A 132 9.52 14.18 -34.13
#